data_AF-A0A962DNA8-F1
#
_entry.id   AF-A0A962DNA8-F1
#
_cell.length_a   1.000
_cell.length_b   1.000
_cell.length_c   1.000
_cell.angle_alpha   90.00
_cell.angle_beta   90.00
_cell.angle_gamma   90.00
#
_symmetry.space_group_name_H-M   'P 1'
#
loop_
_entity.id
_entity.type
_entity.pdbx_description
1 polymer ?
#
loop_
_entity_poly.entity_id
_entity_poly.type
_entity_poly.pdbx_seq_one_letter_code
_entity_poly.pdbx_strand_id
1 'polypeptide(L)' 'TAWPVAQRITIGPRVFETRPLMDDQELDSSPTTGAVYWEGASELLEAGRPVGRGYLEMTGYVAPLKL' A
#
# COMPACT_ATOMS: atom_id res chain seq x y z
N THR A 1 8.31 -11.57 3.99
CA THR A 1 7.84 -10.27 4.55
C THR A 1 6.34 -10.23 4.45
N ALA A 2 5.63 -9.63 5.41
CA ALA A 2 4.18 -9.49 5.33
C ALA A 2 3.85 -8.02 5.04
N TRP A 3 3.38 -7.73 3.83
CA TRP A 3 2.86 -6.42 3.45
C TRP A 3 1.43 -6.28 3.98
N PRO A 4 1.10 -5.22 4.75
CA PRO A 4 -0.25 -5.02 5.21
C PRO A 4 -1.07 -4.33 4.10
N VAL A 5 -1.33 -5.05 3.01
CA VAL A 5 -1.89 -4.51 1.74
C VAL A 5 -3.29 -3.89 1.87
N ALA A 6 -4.05 -4.25 2.91
CA ALA A 6 -5.27 -3.58 3.31
C ALA A 6 -5.00 -2.71 4.55
N GLN A 7 -5.21 -1.39 4.40
CA GLN A 7 -4.93 -0.39 5.42
C GLN A 7 -6.22 0.32 5.83
N ARG A 8 -6.35 0.61 7.13
CA ARG A 8 -7.39 1.50 7.65
C ARG A 8 -6.80 2.89 7.84
N ILE A 9 -7.39 3.90 7.20
CA ILE A 9 -6.91 5.29 7.19
C ILE A 9 -7.97 6.18 7.84
N THR A 10 -7.60 6.91 8.88
CA THR A 10 -8.48 7.87 9.56
C THR A 10 -8.10 9.29 9.19
N ILE A 11 -9.04 10.05 8.63
CA ILE A 11 -8.89 11.47 8.29
C ILE A 11 -10.01 12.26 8.98
N GLY A 12 -9.68 12.94 10.07
CA GLY A 12 -10.70 13.59 10.92
C GLY A 12 -11.74 12.56 11.39
N PRO A 13 -13.06 12.80 11.20
CA PRO A 13 -14.10 11.84 11.60
C PRO A 13 -14.31 10.71 10.58
N ARG A 14 -13.62 10.73 9.43
CA ARG A 14 -13.84 9.77 8.34
C ARG A 14 -12.86 8.61 8.47
N VAL A 15 -13.34 7.42 8.17
CA VAL A 15 -12.57 6.18 8.16
C VAL A 15 -12.67 5.56 6.78
N PHE A 16 -11.50 5.31 6.21
CA PHE A 16 -11.36 4.63 4.93
C PHE A 16 -10.62 3.32 5.08
N GLU A 17 -10.83 2.43 4.14
CA GLU A 17 -10.11 1.17 4.01
C GLU A 17 -9.56 1.06 2.59
N THR A 18 -8.30 0.67 2.44
CA THR A 18 -7.76 0.30 1.12
C THR A 18 -8.04 -1.17 0.83
N ARG A 19 -8.41 -1.48 -0.41
CA ARG A 19 -8.49 -2.85 -0.91
C ARG A 19 -7.58 -3.00 -2.12
N PRO A 20 -6.53 -3.83 -2.06
CA PRO A 20 -5.65 -4.04 -3.20
C PRO A 20 -6.41 -4.75 -4.33
N LEU A 21 -6.07 -4.46 -5.59
CA LEU A 21 -6.62 -5.21 -6.73
C LEU A 21 -6.06 -6.63 -6.81
N MET A 22 -4.81 -6.82 -6.37
CA MET A 22 -4.15 -8.11 -6.18
C MET A 22 -3.11 -7.98 -5.06
N ASP A 23 -2.84 -9.08 -4.37
CA ASP A 23 -1.93 -9.09 -3.21
C ASP A 23 -0.46 -8.87 -3.62
N ASP A 24 -0.04 -9.51 -4.72
CA ASP A 24 1.34 -9.51 -5.18
C ASP A 24 1.60 -8.36 -6.17
N GLN A 25 1.86 -7.18 -5.60
CA GLN A 25 2.29 -5.96 -6.30
C GLN A 25 3.65 -5.50 -5.77
N GLU A 26 4.51 -6.46 -5.40
CA GLU A 26 5.88 -6.18 -4.96
C GLU A 26 6.77 -5.79 -6.16
N LEU A 27 7.56 -4.74 -5.95
CA LEU A 27 8.58 -4.28 -6.87
C LEU A 27 9.95 -4.41 -6.19
N ASP A 28 10.67 -5.49 -6.52
CA ASP A 28 12.06 -5.65 -6.12
C ASP A 28 12.99 -4.85 -7.05
N SER A 29 13.42 -3.69 -6.56
CA SER A 29 14.44 -2.85 -7.21
C SER A 29 15.77 -2.86 -6.42
N SER A 30 15.97 -3.86 -5.55
CA SER A 30 17.21 -4.03 -4.82
C SER A 30 18.46 -4.12 -5.70
N PRO A 31 18.43 -4.64 -6.95
CA PRO A 31 19.61 -4.65 -7.82
C PRO A 31 20.03 -3.27 -8.34
N THR A 32 19.17 -2.25 -8.28
CA THR A 32 19.42 -0.93 -8.87
C THR A 32 19.38 0.20 -7.86
N THR A 33 18.25 0.40 -7.18
CA THR A 33 18.03 1.49 -6.20
C THR A 33 18.21 1.01 -4.75
N GLY A 34 18.35 -0.30 -4.55
CA GLY A 34 18.63 -0.88 -3.23
C GLY A 34 17.42 -0.98 -2.31
N ALA A 35 16.20 -0.85 -2.84
CA ALA A 35 14.96 -0.91 -2.08
C ALA A 35 13.97 -1.92 -2.67
N VAL A 36 13.10 -2.44 -1.81
CA VAL A 36 11.95 -3.25 -2.20
C VAL A 36 10.70 -2.48 -1.80
N TYR A 37 9.80 -2.31 -2.76
CA TYR A 37 8.57 -1.57 -2.61
C TYR A 37 7.40 -2.54 -2.74
N TRP A 38 6.29 -2.20 -2.10
CA TRP A 38 4.99 -2.67 -2.57
C TRP A 38 4.30 -1.46 -3.19
N GLU A 39 3.97 -1.57 -4.46
CA GLU A 39 3.50 -0.48 -5.31
C GLU A 39 2.22 -0.96 -5.99
N GLY A 40 1.07 -0.79 -5.33
CA GLY A 40 -0.14 -1.47 -5.75
C GLY A 40 -1.35 -0.59 -5.98
N ALA A 41 -1.99 -0.83 -7.12
CA ALA A 41 -3.31 -0.29 -7.44
C ALA A 41 -4.34 -0.80 -6.43
N SER A 42 -5.15 0.12 -5.91
CA SER A 42 -6.07 -0.14 -4.81
C SER A 42 -7.39 0.63 -4.97
N GLU A 43 -8.47 0.07 -4.46
CA GLU A 43 -9.73 0.77 -4.23
C GLU A 43 -9.73 1.41 -2.84
N LEU A 44 -10.40 2.56 -2.72
CA LEU A 44 -10.68 3.20 -1.44
C LEU A 44 -12.14 2.96 -1.07
N LEU A 45 -12.37 2.44 0.13
CA LEU A 45 -13.68 2.14 0.67
C LEU A 45 -13.98 3.10 1.82
N GLU A 46 -15.23 3.55 1.93
CA GLU A 46 -15.76 4.23 3.11
C GLU A 46 -17.03 3.49 3.54
N ALA A 47 -17.09 3.05 4.79
CA ALA A 47 -18.17 2.18 5.29
C ALA A 47 -18.45 0.96 4.38
N GLY A 48 -17.38 0.33 3.87
CA GLY A 48 -17.46 -0.85 3.00
C GLY A 48 -17.90 -0.57 1.55
N ARG A 49 -18.15 0.70 1.17
CA ARG A 49 -18.54 1.06 -0.19
C ARG A 49 -17.36 1.67 -0.95
N PRO A 50 -17.09 1.29 -2.21
CA PRO A 50 -16.06 1.94 -3.02
C PRO A 50 -16.39 3.43 -3.21
N VAL A 51 -15.46 4.30 -2.84
CA VAL A 51 -15.55 5.76 -3.00
C VAL A 51 -14.47 6.32 -3.92
N GLY A 52 -13.50 5.50 -4.32
CA GLY A 52 -12.45 5.90 -5.24
C GLY A 52 -11.48 4.79 -5.58
N ARG A 53 -10.48 5.14 -6.39
CA ARG A 53 -9.34 4.31 -6.76
C ARG A 53 -8.06 5.13 -6.63
N GLY A 54 -6.97 4.45 -6.34
CA GLY A 54 -5.67 5.09 -6.19
C GLY A 54 -4.55 4.07 -6.14
N TYR A 55 -3.42 4.52 -5.58
CA TYR A 55 -2.21 3.73 -5.44
C TYR A 55 -1.77 3.77 -3.98
N LEU A 56 -1.33 2.64 -3.45
CA LEU A 56 -0.69 2.55 -2.14
C LEU A 56 0.77 2.15 -2.38
N GLU A 57 1.69 2.97 -1.88
CA GLU A 57 3.12 2.69 -1.85
C GLU A 57 3.51 2.36 -0.42
N MET A 58 4.21 1.25 -0.23
CA MET A 58 4.79 0.85 1.04
C MET A 58 6.26 0.51 0.88
N THR A 59 7.08 1.03 1.79
CA THR A 59 8.53 0.90 1.76
C THR A 59 9.03 0.52 3.16
N GLY A 60 10.29 0.07 3.26
CA GLY A 60 10.90 -0.17 4.57
C GLY A 60 10.55 -1.49 5.25
N TYR A 61 9.63 -2.30 4.69
CA TYR A 61 9.20 -3.57 5.29
C TYR A 61 10.22 -4.71 5.10
N VAL A 62 10.98 -4.70 4.00
CA VAL A 62 12.06 -5.68 3.75
C VAL A 62 13.34 -5.27 4.46
N ALA A 63 13.72 -4.00 4.33
CA ALA A 63 14.83 -3.37 5.04
C ALA A 63 14.57 -1.86 5.16
N PRO A 64 15.10 -1.17 6.18
CA PRO A 64 15.00 0.28 6.29
C PRO A 64 15.48 0.98 5.02
N LEU A 65 14.75 2.01 4.57
CA LEU A 65 15.22 2.87 3.50
C LEU A 65 16.51 3.59 3.93
N LYS A 66 17.48 3.64 3.03
CA LYS A 66 18.66 4.49 3.17
C LYS A 66 18.35 5.83 2.49
N LEU A 67 18.31 6.90 3.26
CA LEU A 67 18.12 8.27 2.80
C LEU A 67 19.47 8.94 2.54
#